data_AF-A0A6L5EKL0-F1
#
_entry.id   AF-A0A6L5EKL0-F1
#
_cell.length_a   1.000
_cell.length_b   1.000
_cell.length_c   1.000
_cell.angle_alpha   90.00
_cell.angle_beta   90.00
_cell.angle_gamma   90.00
#
_symmetry.space_group_name_H-M   'P 1'
#
loop_
_entity.id
_entity.type
_entity.pdbx_description
1 polymer ?
#
loop_
_entity_poly.entity_id
_entity_poly.type
_entity_poly.pdbx_seq_one_letter_code
_entity_poly.pdbx_strand_id
1 'polypeptide(L)'
;QEQLRTALPLGADRAILVEAADELNSLAVAKALKAVVDKEQPQLVILGKQAIDSDNNQTGQMLAALTGFAQGTFASKVEVAGDKVNVTREIDGGLQTVALNLPAIVTTDLRLNEPRYAS
;
A
#
# COMPACT_ATOMS: atom_id res chain seq x y z
N GLN A 1 3.74 -15.10 -10.56
CA GLN A 1 5.15 -15.16 -10.11
C GLN A 1 6.01 -14.05 -10.73
N GLU A 2 5.79 -13.68 -12.00
CA GLU A 2 6.55 -12.64 -12.71
C GLU A 2 6.59 -11.28 -11.99
N GLN A 3 5.45 -10.79 -11.50
CA GLN A 3 5.38 -9.49 -10.81
C GLN A 3 6.32 -9.39 -9.60
N LEU A 4 6.44 -10.46 -8.82
CA LEU A 4 7.38 -10.51 -7.69
C LEU A 4 8.84 -10.52 -8.16
N ARG A 5 9.13 -11.20 -9.28
CA ARG A 5 10.47 -11.22 -9.87
C ARG A 5 10.88 -9.88 -10.47
N THR A 6 9.92 -9.05 -10.88
CA THR A 6 10.19 -7.67 -11.29
C THR A 6 10.45 -6.77 -10.09
N ALA A 7 9.74 -6.96 -8.97
CA ALA A 7 9.91 -6.13 -7.77
C ALA A 7 11.27 -6.34 -7.07
N LEU A 8 11.81 -7.56 -7.08
CA LEU A 8 13.07 -7.88 -6.39
C LEU A 8 14.28 -7.07 -6.94
N PRO A 9 14.57 -7.04 -8.25
CA PRO A 9 15.63 -6.18 -8.83
C PRO A 9 15.40 -4.68 -8.61
N LEU A 10 14.14 -4.26 -8.43
CA LEU A 10 13.78 -2.88 -8.10
C LEU A 10 14.11 -2.50 -6.64
N GLY A 11 14.64 -3.44 -5.85
CA GLY A 11 15.21 -3.19 -4.52
C GLY A 11 14.39 -3.76 -3.37
N ALA A 12 13.44 -4.66 -3.64
CA ALA A 12 12.78 -5.42 -2.57
C ALA A 12 13.72 -6.50 -2.02
N ASP A 13 13.81 -6.62 -0.70
CA ASP A 13 14.71 -7.59 -0.03
C ASP A 13 14.23 -9.04 -0.17
N ARG A 14 12.91 -9.26 -0.16
CA ARG A 14 12.29 -10.59 -0.26
C ARG A 14 10.87 -10.48 -0.81
N ALA A 15 10.34 -11.62 -1.23
CA ALA A 15 8.98 -11.74 -1.76
C ALA A 15 8.18 -12.83 -1.04
N ILE A 16 6.88 -12.60 -0.88
CA ILE A 16 5.90 -13.58 -0.39
C ILE A 16 4.85 -13.75 -1.47
N LEU A 17 4.64 -14.98 -1.92
CA LEU A 17 3.54 -15.34 -2.81
C LEU A 17 2.43 -15.98 -1.98
N VAL A 18 1.26 -15.35 -1.96
CA VAL A 18 0.04 -15.95 -1.39
C VAL A 18 -0.76 -16.50 -2.56
N GLU A 19 -0.87 -17.82 -2.65
CA GLU A 19 -1.60 -18.50 -3.72
C GLU A 19 -3.08 -18.68 -3.35
N ALA A 20 -3.96 -18.43 -4.32
CA ALA A 20 -5.38 -18.70 -4.23
C ALA A 20 -5.84 -19.38 -5.52
N ALA A 21 -6.76 -20.34 -5.39
CA ALA A 21 -7.29 -21.08 -6.53
C ALA A 21 -8.33 -20.26 -7.33
N ASP A 22 -9.01 -19.34 -6.65
CA ASP A 22 -10.10 -18.55 -7.21
C ASP A 22 -9.70 -17.08 -7.42
N GLU A 23 -10.45 -16.38 -8.27
CA GLU A 23 -10.37 -14.92 -8.38
C GLU A 23 -10.77 -14.26 -7.07
N LEU A 24 -9.95 -13.30 -6.63
CA LEU A 24 -10.14 -12.61 -5.36
C LEU A 24 -10.72 -11.22 -5.58
N ASN A 25 -11.79 -10.91 -4.85
CA ASN A 25 -12.26 -9.54 -4.71
C ASN A 25 -11.40 -8.74 -3.71
N SER A 26 -11.61 -7.42 -3.64
CA SER A 26 -10.83 -6.53 -2.77
C SER A 26 -10.85 -6.93 -1.29
N LEU A 27 -11.98 -7.43 -0.79
CA LEU A 27 -12.09 -7.89 0.60
C LEU A 27 -11.27 -9.16 0.86
N ALA A 28 -11.31 -10.12 -0.07
CA ALA A 28 -10.53 -11.35 0.04
C ALA A 28 -9.03 -11.05 0.00
N VAL A 29 -8.59 -10.15 -0.90
CA VAL A 29 -7.20 -9.67 -0.94
C VAL A 29 -6.83 -8.96 0.37
N ALA A 30 -7.67 -8.07 0.90
CA ALA A 30 -7.40 -7.37 2.15
C ALA A 30 -7.28 -8.34 3.34
N LYS A 31 -8.11 -9.39 3.41
CA LYS A 31 -8.00 -10.43 4.44
C LYS A 31 -6.71 -11.25 4.32
N ALA A 32 -6.31 -11.60 3.10
CA ALA A 32 -5.05 -12.30 2.86
C ALA A 32 -3.85 -11.43 3.28
N LEU A 33 -3.84 -10.15 2.88
CA LEU A 33 -2.80 -9.19 3.28
C LEU A 33 -2.79 -8.94 4.79
N LYS A 34 -3.96 -8.93 5.47
CA LYS A 34 -4.03 -8.83 6.93
C LYS A 34 -3.26 -9.97 7.61
N ALA A 35 -3.41 -11.21 7.13
CA ALA A 35 -2.67 -12.34 7.68
C ALA A 35 -1.14 -12.18 7.49
N VAL A 36 -0.71 -11.58 6.37
CA VAL A 36 0.71 -11.24 6.15
C VAL A 36 1.15 -10.12 7.11
N VAL A 37 0.36 -9.07 7.29
CA VAL A 37 0.64 -7.98 8.25
C VAL A 37 0.75 -8.52 9.67
N ASP A 38 -0.18 -9.39 10.10
CA ASP A 38 -0.17 -10.00 11.42
C ASP A 38 1.09 -10.85 11.65
N LYS A 39 1.62 -11.48 10.59
CA LYS A 39 2.82 -12.32 10.68
C LYS A 39 4.12 -11.51 10.63
N GLU A 40 4.19 -10.54 9.72
CA GLU A 40 5.42 -9.79 9.41
C GLU A 40 5.55 -8.51 10.25
N GLN A 41 4.48 -8.07 10.91
CA GLN A 41 4.41 -6.91 11.80
C GLN A 41 5.06 -5.63 11.21
N PRO A 42 4.76 -5.24 9.95
CA PRO A 42 5.36 -4.07 9.34
C PRO A 42 4.89 -2.77 10.01
N GLN A 43 5.79 -1.79 10.12
CA GLN A 43 5.44 -0.46 10.60
C GLN A 43 4.75 0.40 9.52
N LEU A 44 5.03 0.14 8.25
CA LEU A 44 4.42 0.85 7.13
C LEU A 44 4.08 -0.14 6.01
N VAL A 45 2.85 -0.08 5.52
CA VAL A 45 2.39 -0.86 4.36
C VAL A 45 2.08 0.11 3.23
N ILE A 46 2.65 -0.14 2.05
CA ILE A 46 2.44 0.68 0.85
C ILE A 46 1.70 -0.16 -0.19
N LEU A 47 0.61 0.38 -0.72
CA LEU A 47 -0.17 -0.21 -1.81
C LEU A 47 -0.39 0.83 -2.92
N GLY A 48 -0.71 0.39 -4.14
CA GLY A 48 -1.25 1.29 -5.15
C GLY A 48 -2.65 1.80 -4.77
N LYS A 49 -3.03 2.98 -5.25
CA LYS A 49 -4.39 3.53 -5.11
C LYS A 49 -5.45 2.56 -5.62
N GLN A 50 -5.30 2.05 -6.83
CA GLN A 50 -6.26 1.17 -7.47
C GLN A 50 -5.56 0.21 -8.41
N ALA A 51 -6.12 -1.00 -8.55
CA ALA A 51 -5.75 -1.90 -9.61
C ALA A 51 -6.58 -1.56 -10.86
N ILE A 52 -5.93 -1.52 -12.03
CA ILE A 52 -6.54 -1.06 -13.28
C ILE A 52 -7.53 -2.05 -13.89
N ASP A 53 -7.53 -3.29 -13.42
CA ASP A 53 -8.41 -4.37 -13.86
C ASP A 53 -9.83 -4.25 -13.29
N SER A 54 -9.91 -3.86 -12.02
CA SER A 54 -11.15 -3.81 -11.23
C SER A 54 -11.59 -2.38 -10.92
N ASP A 55 -10.66 -1.42 -10.95
CA ASP A 55 -10.88 0.01 -10.71
C ASP A 55 -11.61 0.35 -9.39
N ASN A 56 -11.48 -0.54 -8.40
CA ASN A 56 -12.29 -0.50 -7.19
C ASN A 56 -11.83 0.51 -6.13
N ASN A 57 -10.54 0.83 -6.09
CA ASN A 57 -9.92 1.67 -5.05
C ASN A 57 -10.38 1.30 -3.61
N GLN A 58 -10.29 0.02 -3.22
CA GLN A 58 -10.86 -0.49 -1.95
C GLN A 58 -9.85 -1.23 -1.05
N THR A 59 -8.93 -1.99 -1.62
CA THR A 59 -8.10 -2.95 -0.88
C THR A 59 -7.30 -2.31 0.26
N GLY A 60 -6.68 -1.14 0.03
CA GLY A 60 -5.89 -0.45 1.04
C GLY A 60 -6.73 0.05 2.21
N GLN A 61 -7.90 0.63 1.93
CA GLN A 61 -8.82 1.14 2.95
C GLN A 61 -9.45 0.00 3.75
N MET A 62 -9.81 -1.11 3.09
CA MET A 62 -10.30 -2.31 3.76
C MET A 62 -9.24 -2.93 4.66
N LEU A 63 -7.98 -3.00 4.20
CA LEU A 63 -6.88 -3.49 5.01
C LEU A 63 -6.69 -2.64 6.27
N ALA A 64 -6.75 -1.31 6.16
CA ALA A 64 -6.66 -0.39 7.30
C ALA A 64 -7.78 -0.61 8.31
N ALA A 65 -9.02 -0.79 7.84
CA ALA A 65 -10.15 -1.12 8.71
C ALA A 65 -9.97 -2.47 9.41
N LEU A 66 -9.41 -3.48 8.72
CA LEU A 66 -9.20 -4.82 9.27
C LEU A 66 -8.04 -4.89 10.28
N THR A 67 -6.98 -4.09 10.10
CA THR A 67 -5.82 -4.05 11.02
C THR A 67 -5.99 -3.02 12.13
N GLY A 68 -6.90 -2.05 11.96
CA GLY A 68 -7.02 -0.88 12.84
C GLY A 68 -5.92 0.16 12.64
N PHE A 69 -5.13 0.06 11.56
CA PHE A 69 -4.04 1.00 11.29
C PHE A 69 -4.56 2.32 10.75
N ALA A 70 -3.84 3.41 11.04
CA ALA A 70 -4.10 4.70 10.41
C ALA A 70 -3.85 4.61 8.89
N GLN A 71 -4.58 5.39 8.09
CA GLN A 71 -4.47 5.35 6.63
C GLN A 71 -4.23 6.72 5.99
N GLY A 72 -3.38 6.74 4.96
CA GLY A 72 -3.13 7.89 4.10
C GLY A 72 -3.34 7.51 2.65
N THR A 73 -4.49 7.84 2.09
CA THR A 73 -4.82 7.49 0.70
C THR A 73 -4.39 8.56 -0.29
N PHE A 74 -4.14 8.14 -1.53
CA PHE A 74 -3.82 9.03 -2.67
C PHE A 74 -2.56 9.86 -2.43
N ALA A 75 -1.55 9.23 -1.84
CA ALA A 75 -0.31 9.90 -1.47
C ALA A 75 0.45 10.36 -2.71
N SER A 76 0.73 11.67 -2.79
CA SER A 76 1.69 12.27 -3.72
C SER A 76 3.00 12.66 -3.05
N LYS A 77 3.07 12.61 -1.71
CA LYS A 77 4.33 12.67 -0.94
C LYS A 77 4.21 11.87 0.34
N VAL A 78 5.28 11.16 0.72
CA VAL A 78 5.37 10.39 1.97
C VAL A 78 6.68 10.71 2.66
N GLU A 79 6.61 11.17 3.90
CA GLU A 79 7.78 11.52 4.72
C GLU A 79 7.67 10.86 6.09
N VAL A 80 8.56 9.90 6.37
CA VAL A 80 8.63 9.24 7.68
C VAL A 80 9.40 10.15 8.65
N ALA A 81 8.81 10.44 9.80
CA ALA A 81 9.37 11.31 10.83
C ALA A 81 9.20 10.66 12.21
N GLY A 82 10.20 9.87 12.61
CA GLY A 82 10.19 9.16 13.89
C GLY A 82 9.08 8.11 13.97
N ASP A 83 8.15 8.29 14.90
CA ASP A 83 6.99 7.42 15.15
C ASP A 83 5.77 7.76 14.27
N LYS A 84 5.92 8.73 13.36
CA LYS A 84 4.85 9.18 12.46
C LYS A 84 5.27 9.12 11.00
N VAL A 85 4.26 9.14 10.14
CA VAL A 85 4.41 9.37 8.71
C VAL A 85 3.51 10.54 8.30
N ASN A 86 4.11 11.55 7.67
CA ASN A 86 3.40 12.66 7.04
C ASN A 86 3.08 12.26 5.60
N VAL A 87 1.80 12.30 5.25
CA VAL A 87 1.30 11.93 3.93
C VAL A 87 0.61 13.13 3.31
N THR A 88 1.16 13.67 2.21
CA THR A 88 0.47 14.64 1.38
C THR A 88 -0.38 13.89 0.36
N ARG A 89 -1.68 14.17 0.39
CA ARG A 89 -2.72 13.47 -0.34
C ARG A 89 -3.27 14.37 -1.44
N GLU A 90 -3.53 13.78 -2.59
CA GLU A 90 -4.36 14.37 -3.64
C GLU A 90 -5.83 14.30 -3.20
N ILE A 91 -6.48 15.45 -3.11
CA ILE A 91 -7.92 15.60 -2.87
C ILE A 91 -8.53 16.48 -3.96
N ASP A 92 -9.85 16.48 -4.11
CA ASP A 92 -10.52 17.22 -5.20
C ASP A 92 -10.16 18.73 -5.23
N GLY A 93 -9.95 19.32 -4.05
CA GLY A 93 -9.58 20.74 -3.89
C GLY A 93 -8.08 21.04 -3.92
N GLY A 94 -7.22 20.07 -4.20
CA GLY A 94 -5.77 20.22 -4.20
C GLY A 94 -5.05 19.23 -3.30
N LEU A 95 -4.22 19.73 -2.38
CA LEU A 95 -3.38 18.89 -1.54
C LEU A 95 -3.78 19.00 -0.07
N GLN A 96 -3.74 17.86 0.64
CA GLN A 96 -3.92 17.81 2.08
C GLN A 96 -2.82 16.97 2.72
N THR A 97 -2.10 17.54 3.68
CA THR A 97 -1.15 16.78 4.49
C THR A 97 -1.79 16.30 5.77
N VAL A 98 -1.65 15.00 6.05
CA VAL A 98 -2.08 14.37 7.31
C VAL A 98 -0.88 13.71 7.98
N ALA A 99 -0.84 13.74 9.31
CA ALA A 99 0.16 13.04 10.10
C ALA A 99 -0.47 11.77 10.70
N LEU A 100 0.12 10.62 10.42
CA LEU A 100 -0.36 9.31 10.89
C LEU A 100 0.65 8.72 11.86
N ASN A 101 0.19 8.15 12.97
CA ASN A 101 1.05 7.35 13.84
C ASN A 101 1.35 6.02 13.15
N LEU A 102 2.59 5.54 13.27
CA LEU A 102 2.94 4.17 12.88
C LEU A 102 2.40 3.18 13.94
N PRO A 103 1.89 2.00 13.54
CA PRO A 103 1.88 1.49 12.18
C PRO A 103 0.77 2.08 11.29
N ALA A 104 1.07 2.25 10.00
CA ALA A 104 0.19 2.92 9.04
C ALA A 104 0.12 2.22 7.67
N ILE A 105 -0.96 2.50 6.94
CA ILE A 105 -1.18 2.04 5.56
C ILE A 105 -1.26 3.26 4.64
N VAL A 106 -0.48 3.23 3.56
CA VAL A 106 -0.46 4.31 2.57
C VAL A 106 -0.82 3.75 1.21
N THR A 107 -1.75 4.40 0.51
CA THR A 107 -2.02 4.12 -0.90
C THR A 107 -1.46 5.23 -1.78
N THR A 108 -0.71 4.88 -2.81
CA THR A 108 0.08 5.83 -3.60
C THR A 108 -0.67 6.25 -4.85
N ASP A 109 -0.68 7.56 -5.12
CA ASP A 109 -1.11 8.09 -6.41
C ASP A 109 0.05 8.04 -7.42
N LEU A 110 -0.27 8.17 -8.72
CA LEU A 110 0.72 8.24 -9.80
C LEU A 110 1.70 9.40 -9.62
N ARG A 111 1.29 10.47 -8.94
CA ARG A 111 2.14 11.65 -8.69
C ARG A 111 3.20 11.44 -7.62
N LEU A 112 3.24 10.30 -6.92
CA LEU A 112 4.18 10.08 -5.82
C LEU A 112 5.65 10.12 -6.27
N ASN A 113 5.97 9.40 -7.34
CA ASN A 113 7.33 9.26 -7.86
C ASN A 113 7.33 8.71 -9.29
N GLU A 114 8.51 8.67 -9.89
CA GLU A 114 8.78 7.92 -11.12
C GLU A 114 9.51 6.62 -10.75
N PRO A 115 8.96 5.42 -11.07
CA PRO A 115 9.63 4.17 -10.82
C PRO A 115 10.96 4.06 -11.57
N ARG A 116 12.00 3.60 -10.88
CA ARG A 116 13.29 3.30 -11.52
C ARG A 116 13.21 2.05 -12.40
N TYR A 117 14.17 1.91 -13.32
CA TYR A 117 14.38 0.65 -14.04
C TYR A 117 15.17 -0.36 -13.19
N ALA A 118 14.91 -1.64 -13.44
CA ALA A 118 15.73 -2.73 -12.92
C ALA A 118 17.10 -2.68 -13.61
N SER A 119 18.16 -2.75 -12.80
CA SER A 119 19.56 -2.80 -13.23
C SER A 119 20.02 -4.23 -13.37
#